data_AF-A0A6J4TQY1-F1
#
_entry.id   AF-A0A6J4TQY1-F1
#
_cell.length_a   1.000
_cell.length_b   1.000
_cell.length_c   1.000
_cell.angle_alpha   90.00
_cell.angle_beta   90.00
_cell.angle_gamma   90.00
#
_symmetry.space_group_name_H-M   'P 1'
#
loop_
_entity.id
_entity.type
_entity.pdbx_description
1 polymer ?
#
loop_
_entity_poly.entity_id
_entity_poly.type
_entity_poly.pdbx_seq_one_letter_code
_entity_poly.pdbx_strand_id
1 'polypeptide(L)'
;MFLEDDEAEELVDEEAQSEAREAYAELVEQATDKELTPEELAELSAYGMAATVDFGLDAKQGLLDLRSENARLRLVTRLFRAATKRLDFIERAQARARSNGKVRFG
;
A
#
# COMPACT_ATOMS: atom_id res chain seq x y z
N MET A 1 30.58 11.30 23.94
CA MET A 1 29.90 10.52 24.98
C MET A 1 28.42 10.87 24.87
N PHE A 2 27.62 9.87 24.49
CA PHE A 2 26.15 9.76 24.40
C PHE A 2 25.37 10.89 23.71
N LEU A 3 24.93 10.60 22.47
CA LEU A 3 23.71 11.16 21.93
C LEU A 3 22.57 10.50 22.71
N GLU A 4 21.97 11.23 23.64
CA GLU A 4 20.66 10.89 24.18
C GLU A 4 19.64 11.30 23.10
N ASP A 5 19.55 10.50 22.03
CA ASP A 5 18.36 10.48 21.19
C ASP A 5 17.27 9.90 22.09
N ASP A 6 16.51 10.80 22.70
CA ASP A 6 15.26 10.51 23.40
C ASP A 6 14.25 10.05 22.33
N GLU A 7 14.42 8.81 21.86
CA GLU A 7 13.39 8.04 21.16
C GLU A 7 12.29 7.78 22.20
N ALA A 8 11.50 8.81 22.49
CA ALA A 8 10.20 8.61 23.11
C ALA A 8 9.50 7.55 22.26
N GLU A 9 9.22 6.37 22.85
CA GLU A 9 8.50 5.29 22.18
C GLU A 9 7.21 5.89 21.60
N GLU A 10 7.23 6.16 20.30
CA GLU A 10 6.10 6.79 19.62
C GLU A 10 4.95 5.81 19.71
N LEU A 11 3.89 6.20 20.43
CA LEU A 11 2.66 5.42 20.46
C LEU A 11 2.12 5.31 19.03
N VAL A 12 1.93 4.08 18.59
CA VAL A 12 1.35 3.81 17.27
C VAL A 12 -0.11 4.24 17.28
N ASP A 13 -0.46 5.03 16.29
CA ASP A 13 -1.83 5.39 15.96
C ASP A 13 -2.53 4.15 15.39
N GLU A 14 -3.37 3.52 16.22
CA GLU A 14 -4.11 2.30 15.85
C GLU A 14 -4.99 2.50 14.61
N GLU A 15 -5.55 3.70 14.43
CA GLU A 15 -6.37 4.04 13.27
C GLU A 15 -5.48 4.08 12.01
N ALA A 16 -4.35 4.78 12.06
CA ALA A 16 -3.40 4.82 10.96
C ALA A 16 -2.85 3.42 10.61
N GLN A 17 -2.66 2.56 11.61
CA GLN A 17 -2.22 1.18 11.41
C GLN A 17 -3.30 0.33 10.73
N SER A 18 -4.57 0.42 11.19
CA SER A 18 -5.70 -0.28 10.57
C SER A 18 -5.87 0.16 9.12
N GLU A 19 -5.89 1.47 8.85
CA GLU A 19 -6.04 2.01 7.51
C GLU A 19 -4.94 1.55 6.54
N ALA A 20 -3.70 1.48 7.02
CA ALA A 20 -2.58 1.02 6.20
C ALA A 20 -2.69 -0.46 5.84
N ARG A 21 -3.08 -1.30 6.82
CA ARG A 21 -3.29 -2.74 6.62
C ARG A 21 -4.46 -3.04 5.71
N GLU A 22 -5.58 -2.32 5.87
CA GLU A 22 -6.75 -2.44 5.00
C GLU A 22 -6.41 -2.06 3.55
N ALA A 23 -5.74 -0.91 3.35
CA ALA A 23 -5.33 -0.49 2.01
C ALA A 23 -4.32 -1.45 1.37
N TYR A 24 -3.43 -2.05 2.16
CA TYR A 24 -2.51 -3.07 1.70
C TYR A 24 -3.23 -4.36 1.31
N ALA A 25 -4.18 -4.83 2.12
CA ALA A 25 -4.99 -6.01 1.83
C ALA A 25 -5.78 -5.84 0.52
N GLU A 26 -6.45 -4.70 0.35
CA GLU A 26 -7.18 -4.35 -0.89
C GLU A 26 -6.25 -4.39 -2.11
N LEU A 27 -5.04 -3.84 -1.99
CA LEU A 27 -4.06 -3.87 -3.08
C LEU A 27 -3.62 -5.29 -3.41
N VAL A 28 -3.34 -6.13 -2.40
CA VAL A 28 -2.90 -7.52 -2.60
C VAL A 28 -4.01 -8.34 -3.23
N GLU A 29 -5.23 -8.22 -2.73
CA GLU A 29 -6.40 -8.89 -3.29
C GLU A 29 -6.59 -8.51 -4.75
N GLN A 30 -6.59 -7.20 -5.07
CA GLN A 30 -6.76 -6.76 -6.45
C GLN A 30 -5.60 -7.15 -7.37
N ALA A 31 -4.37 -7.20 -6.87
CA ALA A 31 -3.20 -7.51 -7.69
C ALA A 31 -2.97 -9.02 -7.87
N THR A 32 -3.43 -9.86 -6.94
CA THR A 32 -3.05 -11.28 -6.86
C THR A 32 -4.22 -12.25 -6.64
N ASP A 33 -5.45 -11.76 -6.49
CA ASP A 33 -6.65 -12.52 -6.10
C ASP A 33 -6.47 -13.28 -4.76
N LYS A 34 -5.50 -12.89 -3.92
CA LYS A 34 -5.26 -13.47 -2.59
C LYS A 34 -5.86 -12.56 -1.52
N GLU A 35 -6.75 -13.12 -0.72
CA GLU A 35 -7.17 -12.51 0.56
C GLU A 35 -6.13 -12.81 1.65
N LEU A 36 -5.72 -11.78 2.40
CA LEU A 36 -4.83 -11.92 3.55
C LEU A 36 -5.64 -12.05 4.85
N THR A 37 -5.20 -12.90 5.76
CA THR A 37 -5.87 -13.03 7.06
C THR A 37 -5.50 -11.87 8.00
N PRO A 38 -6.33 -11.57 9.01
CA PRO A 38 -6.01 -10.55 10.01
C PRO A 38 -4.68 -10.82 10.72
N GLU A 39 -4.31 -12.07 10.93
CA GLU A 39 -3.05 -12.48 11.55
C GLU A 39 -1.85 -12.18 10.63
N GLU A 40 -1.96 -12.50 9.33
CA GLU A 40 -0.93 -12.16 8.34
C GLU A 40 -0.72 -10.63 8.27
N LEU A 41 -1.79 -9.83 8.38
CA LEU A 41 -1.71 -8.36 8.39
C LEU A 41 -1.13 -7.81 9.70
N ALA A 42 -1.43 -8.45 10.84
CA ALA A 42 -0.98 -8.01 12.17
C ALA A 42 0.55 -8.06 12.33
N GLU A 43 1.22 -8.95 11.60
CA GLU A 43 2.68 -9.08 11.60
C GLU A 43 3.38 -8.00 10.77
N LEU A 44 2.65 -7.29 9.90
CA LEU A 44 3.23 -6.31 8.98
C LEU A 44 3.29 -4.91 9.60
N SER A 45 4.48 -4.33 9.56
CA SER A 45 4.76 -2.91 9.82
C SER A 45 4.69 -2.08 8.53
N ALA A 46 4.81 -0.75 8.62
CA ALA A 46 4.87 0.10 7.43
C ALA A 46 5.97 -0.33 6.46
N TYR A 47 7.15 -0.70 6.97
CA TYR A 47 8.25 -1.22 6.15
C TYR A 47 7.96 -2.61 5.60
N GLY A 48 7.35 -3.49 6.41
CA GLY A 48 6.95 -4.83 5.97
C GLY A 48 6.02 -4.77 4.75
N MET A 49 5.00 -3.91 4.80
CA MET A 49 4.10 -3.70 3.66
C MET A 49 4.79 -3.03 2.48
N ALA A 50 5.65 -2.04 2.70
CA ALA A 50 6.37 -1.36 1.63
C ALA A 50 7.41 -2.25 0.91
N ALA A 51 7.92 -3.29 1.58
CA ALA A 51 8.90 -4.22 1.00
C ALA A 51 8.29 -5.15 -0.05
N THR A 52 6.98 -5.40 0.00
CA THR A 52 6.29 -6.31 -0.93
C THR A 52 5.83 -5.62 -2.22
N VAL A 53 5.85 -4.28 -2.26
CA VAL A 53 5.37 -3.48 -3.40
C VAL A 53 6.52 -2.65 -4.00
N ASP A 54 6.58 -2.60 -5.34
CA ASP A 54 7.59 -1.79 -6.02
C ASP A 54 7.11 -0.35 -6.28
N PHE A 55 7.35 0.53 -5.30
CA PHE A 55 7.01 1.95 -5.39
C PHE A 55 8.06 2.83 -6.09
N GLY A 56 9.15 2.24 -6.58
CA GLY A 56 10.30 3.00 -7.09
C GLY A 56 11.16 3.61 -5.97
N LEU A 57 12.33 4.13 -6.36
CA LEU A 57 13.37 4.57 -5.42
C LEU A 57 12.94 5.78 -4.58
N ASP A 58 12.31 6.79 -5.19
CA ASP A 58 11.94 8.04 -4.50
C ASP A 58 10.96 7.79 -3.35
N ALA A 59 9.97 6.91 -3.55
CA ALA A 59 9.02 6.54 -2.52
C ALA A 59 9.67 5.73 -1.38
N LYS A 60 10.60 4.83 -1.72
CA LYS A 60 11.36 4.05 -0.73
C LYS A 60 12.28 4.95 0.10
N GLN A 61 12.94 5.93 -0.53
CA GLN A 61 13.74 6.93 0.19
C GLN A 61 12.86 7.81 1.08
N GLY A 62 11.71 8.27 0.58
CA GLY A 62 10.76 9.03 1.39
C GLY A 62 10.27 8.30 2.63
N LEU A 63 10.18 6.96 2.61
CA LEU A 63 9.87 6.17 3.81
C LEU A 63 11.04 6.10 4.80
N LEU A 64 12.29 6.03 4.32
CA LEU A 64 13.49 6.00 5.16
C LEU A 64 13.79 7.34 5.82
N ASP A 65 13.44 8.45 5.15
CA ASP A 65 13.62 9.80 5.69
C ASP A 65 12.63 10.11 6.83
N LEU A 66 11.51 9.39 6.92
CA LEU A 66 10.52 9.55 7.97
C LEU A 66 10.95 8.82 9.24
N ARG A 67 11.13 9.58 10.32
CA ARG A 67 11.46 9.03 11.65
C ARG A 67 10.26 8.47 12.39
N SER A 68 9.06 9.01 12.14
CA SER A 68 7.80 8.59 12.78
C SER A 68 7.15 7.40 12.06
N GLU A 69 6.76 6.37 12.82
CA GLU A 69 5.99 5.23 12.29
C GLU A 69 4.61 5.69 11.82
N ASN A 70 3.95 6.57 12.56
CA ASN A 70 2.65 7.11 12.17
C ASN A 70 2.72 7.89 10.84
N ALA A 71 3.81 8.62 10.62
CA ALA A 71 4.04 9.29 9.34
C ALA A 71 4.28 8.28 8.20
N ARG A 72 5.04 7.21 8.46
CA ARG A 72 5.25 6.13 7.48
C ARG A 72 3.93 5.42 7.14
N LEU A 73 3.13 5.06 8.13
CA LEU A 73 1.80 4.45 7.95
C LEU A 73 0.92 5.31 7.02
N ARG A 74 0.80 6.60 7.31
CA ARG A 74 0.02 7.53 6.45
C ARG A 74 0.60 7.68 5.03
N LEU A 75 1.91 7.56 4.85
CA LEU A 75 2.53 7.58 3.52
C LEU A 75 2.20 6.29 2.76
N VAL A 76 2.41 5.12 3.37
CA VAL A 76 2.13 3.85 2.70
C VAL A 76 0.65 3.68 2.36
N THR A 77 -0.27 4.09 3.23
CA THR A 77 -1.72 4.10 2.93
C THR A 77 -2.04 4.89 1.66
N ARG A 78 -1.43 6.07 1.49
CA ARG A 78 -1.63 6.89 0.28
C ARG A 78 -1.06 6.22 -0.96
N LEU A 79 0.10 5.58 -0.84
CA LEU A 79 0.74 4.85 -1.93
C LEU A 79 -0.08 3.62 -2.35
N PHE A 80 -0.58 2.84 -1.40
CA PHE A 80 -1.44 1.68 -1.66
C PHE A 80 -2.72 2.11 -2.38
N ARG A 81 -3.47 3.08 -1.84
CA ARG A 81 -4.69 3.60 -2.47
C ARG A 81 -4.44 4.13 -3.90
N ALA A 82 -3.30 4.78 -4.13
CA ALA A 82 -2.91 5.24 -5.46
C ALA A 82 -2.61 4.07 -6.42
N ALA A 83 -1.97 3.01 -5.94
CA ALA A 83 -1.68 1.80 -6.70
C ALA A 83 -2.97 1.03 -7.06
N THR A 84 -3.86 0.80 -6.09
CA THR A 84 -5.19 0.19 -6.29
C THR A 84 -5.97 0.94 -7.38
N LYS A 85 -6.09 2.27 -7.25
CA LYS A 85 -6.77 3.10 -8.26
C LYS A 85 -6.13 3.02 -9.65
N ARG A 86 -4.82 2.82 -9.73
CA ARG A 86 -4.11 2.62 -11.00
C ARG A 86 -4.43 1.27 -11.62
N LEU A 87 -4.50 0.20 -10.83
CA LEU A 87 -4.91 -1.14 -11.29
C LEU A 87 -6.33 -1.12 -11.87
N ASP A 88 -7.27 -0.54 -11.12
CA ASP A 88 -8.65 -0.28 -11.55
C ASP A 88 -8.73 0.38 -12.94
N PHE A 89 -7.92 1.42 -13.15
CA PHE A 89 -7.93 2.17 -14.39
C PHE A 89 -7.42 1.33 -15.57
N ILE A 90 -6.36 0.54 -15.34
CA ILE A 90 -5.78 -0.35 -16.34
C ILE A 90 -6.80 -1.43 -16.73
N GLU A 91 -7.46 -2.05 -15.75
CA GLU A 91 -8.45 -3.10 -15.99
C GLU A 91 -9.63 -2.57 -16.83
N ARG A 92 -10.19 -1.42 -16.46
CA ARG A 92 -11.29 -0.78 -17.22
C ARG A 92 -10.86 -0.40 -18.63
N ALA A 93 -9.64 0.07 -18.82
CA ALA A 93 -9.10 0.38 -20.15
C ALA A 93 -8.97 -0.88 -21.01
N GLN A 94 -8.48 -1.99 -20.43
CA GLN A 94 -8.39 -3.28 -21.11
C GLN A 94 -9.77 -3.84 -21.47
N ALA A 95 -10.75 -3.75 -20.56
CA ALA A 95 -12.13 -4.20 -20.80
C ALA A 95 -12.77 -3.46 -22.00
N ARG A 96 -12.59 -2.14 -22.06
CA ARG A 96 -13.06 -1.31 -23.20
C ARG A 96 -12.34 -1.62 -24.51
N ALA A 97 -11.02 -1.89 -24.46
CA ALA A 97 -10.26 -2.29 -25.63
C ALA A 97 -10.74 -3.65 -26.18
N ARG A 98 -11.09 -4.59 -25.29
CA ARG A 98 -11.66 -5.90 -25.68
C ARG A 98 -13.07 -5.78 -26.27
N SER A 99 -13.88 -4.81 -25.85
CA SER A 99 -15.25 -4.64 -26.35
C SER A 99 -15.36 -3.90 -27.70
N ASN A 100 -14.30 -3.24 -28.16
CA ASN A 100 -14.30 -2.42 -29.39
C ASN A 100 -13.77 -3.14 -30.65
N GLY A 101 -13.88 -4.48 -30.74
CA GLY A 101 -13.33 -5.26 -31.85
C GLY A 101 -14.33 -5.97 -32.78
N LYS A 102 -15.51 -6.37 -32.32
CA LYS A 102 -16.51 -7.05 -33.16
C LYS A 102 -17.93 -6.76 -32.72
N VAL A 103 -18.62 -5.91 -33.48
CA VAL A 103 -20.10 -5.91 -33.53
C VAL A 103 -20.50 -7.17 -34.31
N ARG A 104 -21.08 -8.16 -33.63
CA ARG A 104 -21.74 -9.28 -34.29
C ARG A 104 -23.11 -8.78 -34.74
N PHE A 105 -23.26 -8.51 -36.04
CA PHE A 105 -24.59 -8.59 -36.65
C PHE A 105 -24.82 -10.06 -36.98
N GLY A 106 -25.79 -10.65 -36.30
CA GLY A 106 -26.31 -11.99 -36.52
C GLY A 106 -27.72 -12.05 -35.99
#